data_AF-A0A0D6EHA3-F1
#
_entry.id   AF-A0A0D6EHA3-F1
#
_cell.length_a   1.000
_cell.length_b   1.000
_cell.length_c   1.000
_cell.angle_alpha   90.00
_cell.angle_beta   90.00
_cell.angle_gamma   90.00
#
_symmetry.space_group_name_H-M   'P 1'
#
loop_
_entity.id
_entity.type
_entity.pdbx_description
1 polymer ?
#
loop_
_entity_poly.entity_id
_entity_poly.type
_entity_poly.pdbx_seq_one_letter_code
_entity_poly.pdbx_strand_id
1 'polypeptide(L)'
;MASVSLLGPFRNTYKYLQRQAHEKPALFYAVILGVIGPAAVVTVPEVRKRFFGWKPAERPPTSYPLPARPREATEGYEDGWKLSA
;
A
#
# COMPACT_ATOMS: atom_id res chain seq x y z
N MET A 1 -24.11 -26.89 -38.48
CA MET A 1 -25.03 -26.13 -37.61
C MET A 1 -24.24 -25.59 -36.42
N ALA A 2 -24.45 -24.31 -36.10
CA ALA A 2 -24.05 -23.60 -34.87
C ALA A 2 -22.55 -23.37 -34.58
N SER A 3 -21.91 -22.50 -35.37
CA SER A 3 -20.76 -21.70 -34.95
C SER A 3 -21.25 -20.52 -34.09
N VAL A 4 -21.49 -20.77 -32.81
CA VAL A 4 -21.88 -19.74 -31.83
C VAL A 4 -20.70 -18.80 -31.59
N SER A 5 -20.89 -17.52 -31.90
CA SER A 5 -19.88 -16.46 -31.76
C SER A 5 -19.38 -16.31 -30.32
N LEU A 6 -18.13 -16.69 -30.09
CA LEU A 6 -17.37 -16.48 -28.83
C LEU A 6 -17.32 -15.00 -28.36
N LEU A 7 -17.61 -14.04 -29.25
CA LEU A 7 -17.59 -12.59 -28.96
C LEU A 7 -18.98 -11.97 -28.70
N GLY A 8 -20.06 -12.76 -28.81
CA GLY A 8 -21.43 -12.32 -28.56
C GLY A 8 -21.65 -11.62 -27.20
N PRO A 9 -21.20 -12.20 -26.07
CA PRO A 9 -21.40 -11.57 -24.76
C PRO A 9 -20.65 -10.24 -24.62
N PHE A 10 -19.40 -10.15 -25.10
CA PHE A 10 -18.60 -8.92 -25.00
C PHE A 10 -19.20 -7.74 -25.77
N ARG A 11 -19.78 -7.98 -26.95
CA ARG A 11 -20.45 -6.94 -27.74
C ARG A 11 -21.69 -6.39 -27.03
N ASN A 12 -22.46 -7.26 -26.37
CA ASN A 12 -23.64 -6.86 -25.63
C ASN A 12 -23.26 -6.09 -24.34
N THR A 13 -22.20 -6.52 -23.65
CA THR A 13 -21.68 -5.81 -22.48
C THR A 13 -21.18 -4.41 -22.84
N TYR A 14 -20.43 -4.24 -23.94
CA TYR A 14 -19.95 -2.92 -24.36
C TYR A 14 -21.10 -1.95 -24.64
N LYS A 15 -22.12 -2.38 -25.41
CA LYS A 15 -23.31 -1.56 -25.68
C LYS A 15 -24.06 -1.20 -24.40
N TYR A 16 -24.15 -2.13 -23.44
CA TYR A 16 -24.78 -1.88 -22.15
C TYR A 16 -24.01 -0.82 -21.34
N LEU A 17 -22.69 -0.96 -21.22
CA LEU A 17 -21.84 0.01 -20.51
C LEU A 17 -21.93 1.40 -21.16
N GLN A 18 -21.89 1.46 -22.50
CA GLN A 18 -22.08 2.70 -23.24
C GLN A 18 -23.44 3.34 -22.93
N ARG A 19 -24.52 2.54 -22.91
CA ARG A 19 -25.86 3.04 -22.56
C ARG A 19 -25.91 3.57 -21.13
N GLN A 20 -25.33 2.86 -20.16
CA GLN A 20 -25.28 3.32 -18.77
C GLN A 20 -24.48 4.62 -18.60
N ALA A 21 -23.40 4.79 -19.36
CA ALA A 21 -22.61 6.02 -19.34
C ALA A 21 -23.42 7.25 -19.80
N HIS A 22 -24.35 7.08 -20.74
CA HIS A 22 -25.20 8.18 -21.24
C HIS A 22 -26.51 8.36 -20.46
N GLU A 23 -27.21 7.28 -20.11
CA GLU A 23 -28.51 7.35 -19.42
C GLU A 23 -28.37 7.69 -17.92
N LYS A 24 -27.31 7.19 -17.26
CA LYS A 24 -27.11 7.32 -15.81
C LYS A 24 -25.64 7.61 -15.49
N PRO A 25 -25.10 8.75 -15.95
CA PRO A 25 -23.67 9.05 -15.85
C PRO A 25 -23.17 9.03 -14.39
N ALA A 26 -23.93 9.61 -13.46
CA ALA A 26 -23.53 9.68 -12.05
C ALA A 26 -23.28 8.30 -11.43
N LEU A 27 -24.20 7.34 -11.66
CA LEU A 27 -24.06 5.98 -11.12
C LEU A 27 -22.92 5.22 -11.81
N PHE A 28 -22.82 5.34 -13.13
CA PHE A 28 -21.80 4.65 -13.92
C PHE A 28 -20.39 5.06 -13.50
N TYR A 29 -20.10 6.37 -13.46
CA TYR A 29 -18.77 6.85 -13.10
C TYR A 29 -18.48 6.69 -11.60
N ALA A 30 -19.48 6.76 -10.72
CA ALA A 30 -19.28 6.48 -9.29
C ALA A 30 -18.77 5.04 -9.06
N VAL A 31 -19.34 4.04 -9.74
CA VAL A 31 -18.89 2.65 -9.64
C VAL A 31 -17.47 2.50 -10.21
N ILE A 32 -17.19 3.08 -11.38
CA ILE A 32 -15.85 2.98 -11.99
C ILE A 32 -14.79 3.61 -11.09
N LEU A 33 -15.02 4.83 -10.59
CA LEU A 33 -14.07 5.49 -9.68
C LEU A 33 -13.93 4.73 -8.36
N GLY A 34 -15.04 4.17 -7.85
CA GLY A 34 -15.03 3.32 -6.66
C GLY A 34 -14.20 2.05 -6.83
N VAL A 35 -14.15 1.47 -8.03
CA VAL A 35 -13.33 0.28 -8.34
C VAL A 35 -11.88 0.65 -8.66
N ILE A 36 -11.63 1.80 -9.28
CA ILE A 36 -10.27 2.28 -9.61
C ILE A 36 -9.41 2.39 -8.34
N GLY A 37 -9.96 2.87 -7.22
CA GLY A 37 -9.22 3.00 -5.96
C GLY A 37 -8.61 1.67 -5.46
N PRO A 38 -9.44 0.65 -5.15
CA PRO A 38 -8.96 -0.67 -4.74
C PRO A 38 -8.03 -1.32 -5.78
N ALA A 39 -8.34 -1.19 -7.07
CA ALA A 39 -7.48 -1.70 -8.14
C ALA A 39 -6.10 -1.03 -8.11
N ALA A 40 -6.04 0.29 -7.89
CA ALA A 40 -4.79 1.03 -7.77
C ALA A 40 -3.99 0.63 -6.52
N VAL A 41 -4.65 0.41 -5.37
CA VAL A 41 -3.99 -0.04 -4.13
C VAL A 41 -3.28 -1.38 -4.32
N VAL A 42 -3.84 -2.29 -5.13
CA VAL A 42 -3.21 -3.60 -5.40
C VAL A 42 -2.12 -3.49 -6.47
N THR A 43 -2.35 -2.72 -7.53
CA THR A 43 -1.46 -2.71 -8.70
C THR A 43 -0.29 -1.72 -8.58
N VAL A 44 -0.54 -0.51 -8.09
CA VAL A 44 0.43 0.59 -8.09
C VAL A 44 1.66 0.28 -7.21
N PRO A 45 1.54 -0.28 -5.99
CA PRO A 45 2.71 -0.54 -5.15
C PRO A 45 3.69 -1.52 -5.78
N GLU A 46 3.19 -2.58 -6.41
CA GLU A 46 4.04 -3.58 -7.07
C GLU A 46 4.74 -3.01 -8.29
N VAL A 47 4.03 -2.21 -9.10
CA VAL A 47 4.63 -1.50 -10.22
C VAL A 47 5.72 -0.52 -9.74
N ARG A 48 5.43 0.24 -8.67
CA ARG A 48 6.35 1.23 -8.08
C ARG A 48 7.64 0.60 -7.55
N LYS A 49 7.55 -0.56 -6.89
CA LYS A 49 8.72 -1.28 -6.36
C LYS A 49 9.57 -1.90 -7.48
N ARG A 50 8.92 -2.54 -8.46
CA ARG A 50 9.61 -3.36 -9.49
C ARG A 50 10.21 -2.53 -10.62
N PHE A 51 9.49 -1.52 -11.11
CA PHE A 51 9.92 -0.77 -12.30
C PHE A 51 10.57 0.58 -11.96
N PHE A 52 10.16 1.21 -10.86
CA PHE A 52 10.63 2.55 -10.48
C PHE A 52 11.66 2.54 -9.34
N GLY A 53 12.10 1.35 -8.89
CA GLY A 53 13.15 1.20 -7.87
C GLY A 53 12.80 1.77 -6.50
N TRP A 54 11.51 2.02 -6.24
CA TRP A 54 11.09 2.63 -4.98
C TRP A 54 11.26 1.65 -3.82
N LYS A 55 11.94 2.11 -2.77
CA LYS A 55 12.07 1.40 -1.49
C LYS A 55 11.30 2.16 -0.40
N PRO A 56 10.57 1.46 0.48
CA PRO A 56 9.95 2.10 1.63
C PRO A 56 11.04 2.69 2.54
N ALA A 57 10.76 3.86 3.11
CA ALA A 57 11.62 4.46 4.11
C ALA A 57 11.71 3.57 5.35
N GLU A 58 12.86 3.57 6.00
CA GLU A 58 13.03 2.91 7.28
C GLU A 58 12.09 3.52 8.32
N ARG A 59 11.53 2.67 9.18
CA ARG A 59 10.58 3.11 10.20
C ARG A 59 11.31 3.92 11.26
N PRO A 60 10.89 5.16 11.56
CA PRO A 60 11.48 5.92 12.65
C PRO A 60 11.36 5.18 13.99
N PRO A 61 12.35 5.32 14.90
CA PRO A 61 12.27 4.72 16.21
C PRO A 61 11.12 5.36 17.00
N THR A 62 10.22 4.54 17.52
CA THR A 62 9.11 4.98 18.38
C THR A 62 9.48 5.05 19.86
N SER A 63 10.64 4.49 20.23
CA SER A 63 11.13 4.39 21.59
C SER A 63 12.63 4.62 21.63
N TYR A 64 13.17 4.83 22.84
CA TYR A 64 14.61 4.90 23.03
C TYR A 64 15.28 3.62 22.49
N PRO A 65 16.30 3.73 21.61
CA PRO A 65 16.96 2.56 21.03
C PRO A 65 17.84 1.91 22.08
N LEU A 66 17.30 0.89 22.75
CA LEU A 66 18.05 0.13 23.74
C LEU A 66 19.02 -0.82 23.02
N PRO A 67 20.34 -0.75 23.30
CA PRO A 67 21.29 -1.67 22.69
C PRO A 67 21.07 -3.10 23.23
N ALA A 68 21.09 -4.09 22.33
CA ALA A 68 20.97 -5.51 22.69
C ALA A 68 22.33 -6.06 23.19
N ARG A 69 22.87 -5.47 24.26
CA ARG A 69 24.13 -5.89 24.89
C ARG A 69 23.98 -6.01 26.41
N PRO A 70 24.78 -6.86 27.07
CA PRO A 70 24.84 -6.90 28.54
C PRO A 70 25.33 -5.56 29.11
N ARG A 71 25.04 -5.33 30.39
CA ARG A 71 25.51 -4.12 31.09
C ARG A 71 27.03 -4.16 31.20
N GLU A 72 27.66 -3.02 30.92
CA GLU A 72 29.07 -2.77 31.15
C GLU A 72 29.19 -1.83 32.35
N ALA A 73 30.17 -2.06 33.22
CA ALA A 73 30.47 -1.13 34.31
C ALA A 73 31.03 0.17 33.71
N THR A 74 30.49 1.31 34.13
CA THR A 74 30.89 2.64 33.67
C THR A 74 31.47 3.45 34.82
N GLU A 75 32.57 4.15 34.60
CA GLU A 75 33.23 5.02 35.59
C GLU A 75 33.17 6.49 35.12
N GLY A 76 33.34 7.46 36.05
CA GLY A 76 33.60 8.87 35.71
C GLY A 76 32.59 9.91 36.21
N TYR A 77 31.45 9.48 36.77
CA TYR A 77 30.46 10.35 37.43
C TYR A 77 30.15 9.90 38.87
N GLU A 78 31.10 9.23 39.50
CA GLU A 78 30.96 8.78 40.89
C GLU A 78 30.88 9.99 41.82
N ASP A 79 29.98 9.94 42.81
CA ASP A 79 29.81 10.99 43.78
C ASP A 79 31.12 11.16 44.58
N GLY A 80 31.80 12.30 44.38
CA GLY A 80 33.16 12.58 44.87
C GLY A 80 33.32 12.63 46.40
N TRP A 81 32.29 12.26 47.17
CA TRP A 81 32.39 12.06 48.61
C TRP A 81 32.48 10.54 48.85
N LYS A 82 33.69 10.06 49.11
CA LYS A 82 33.94 8.63 49.39
C LYS A 82 33.13 8.16 50.60
N LEU A 83 32.30 7.13 50.44
CA LEU A 83 32.00 6.21 51.54
C LEU A 83 33.16 5.21 51.63
N SER A 84 34.18 5.53 52.43
CA SER A 84 35.12 4.53 52.92
C SER A 84 34.35 3.51 53.73
N ALA A 85 34.46 2.24 53.34
CA ALA A 85 33.98 1.10 54.13
C ALA A 85 34.50 1.15 55.57
#